data_AF-A0A7C6U0R7-F1
#
_entry.id   AF-A0A7C6U0R7-F1
#
_cell.length_a   1.000
_cell.length_b   1.000
_cell.length_c   1.000
_cell.angle_alpha   90.00
_cell.angle_beta   90.00
_cell.angle_gamma   90.00
#
_symmetry.space_group_name_H-M   'P 1'
#
loop_
_entity.id
_entity.type
_entity.pdbx_description
1 polymer ?
#
loop_
_entity_poly.entity_id
_entity_poly.type
_entity_poly.pdbx_seq_one_letter_code
_entity_poly.pdbx_strand_id
1 'polypeptide(L)'
;MADILFILDTLKYGIAIVLLLGLTASILSPFVVLNEQSLIADGLSHVSFTALVIGIFFMDDPFYIAIPVVVIASVLIKWLIQITKIHADSAIGIVSSFGFAIGLILIRYTNSSMDLESLISGNLWFRTSSDV
;
A
#
# COMPACT_ATOMS: atom_id res chain seq x y z
N MET A 1 -7.77 29.47 17.79
CA MET A 1 -6.60 29.95 16.99
C MET A 1 -5.54 28.86 16.85
N ALA A 2 -5.15 28.18 17.94
CA ALA A 2 -4.20 27.05 17.88
C ALA A 2 -4.68 25.89 16.99
N ASP A 3 -5.98 25.58 17.00
CA ASP A 3 -6.54 24.50 16.16
C ASP A 3 -6.44 24.79 14.65
N ILE A 4 -6.56 26.07 14.27
CA ILE A 4 -6.45 26.48 12.86
C ILE A 4 -5.00 26.34 12.39
N LEU A 5 -4.03 26.71 13.23
CA LEU A 5 -2.62 26.57 12.91
C LEU A 5 -2.22 25.09 12.75
N PHE A 6 -2.73 24.23 13.64
CA PHE A 6 -2.54 22.77 13.55
C PHE A 6 -3.12 22.20 12.25
N ILE A 7 -4.35 22.56 11.89
CA ILE A 7 -4.97 22.12 10.63
C ILE A 7 -4.15 22.58 9.41
N LEU A 8 -3.65 23.82 9.43
CA LEU A 8 -2.83 24.36 8.33
C LEU A 8 -1.50 23.62 8.17
N ASP A 9 -0.80 23.30 9.26
CA ASP A 9 0.45 22.53 9.19
C ASP A 9 0.21 21.12 8.67
N THR A 10 -0.83 20.47 9.14
CA THR A 10 -1.18 19.10 8.74
C THR A 10 -1.58 19.04 7.26
N LEU A 11 -2.34 20.04 6.78
CA LEU A 11 -2.70 20.18 5.37
C LEU A 11 -1.47 20.43 4.49
N LYS A 12 -0.53 21.27 4.94
CA LYS A 12 0.72 21.58 4.22
C LYS A 12 1.52 20.30 3.95
N TYR A 13 1.69 19.44 4.97
CA TYR A 13 2.39 18.17 4.81
C TYR A 13 1.61 17.18 3.95
N GLY A 14 0.28 17.09 4.13
CA GLY A 14 -0.57 16.25 3.27
C GLY A 14 -0.44 16.60 1.78
N ILE A 15 -0.50 17.89 1.43
CA ILE A 15 -0.32 18.36 0.04
C ILE A 15 1.08 18.03 -0.49
N ALA A 16 2.13 18.21 0.33
CA ALA A 16 3.49 17.88 -0.06
C ALA A 16 3.65 16.38 -0.39
N ILE A 17 3.11 15.50 0.45
CA ILE A 17 3.12 14.03 0.24
C ILE A 17 2.41 13.66 -1.07
N VAL A 18 1.20 14.20 -1.30
CA VAL A 18 0.45 13.90 -2.54
C VAL A 18 1.19 14.36 -3.79
N LEU A 19 1.87 15.52 -3.74
CA LEU A 19 2.69 15.99 -4.85
C LEU A 19 3.87 15.05 -5.13
N LEU A 20 4.58 14.62 -4.09
CA LEU A 20 5.69 13.67 -4.20
C LEU A 20 5.23 12.31 -4.74
N LEU A 21 4.13 11.77 -4.21
CA LEU A 21 3.52 10.53 -4.69
C LEU A 21 3.05 10.66 -6.14
N GLY A 22 2.42 11.78 -6.51
CA GLY A 22 1.99 12.03 -7.88
C GLY A 22 3.16 12.12 -8.88
N LEU A 23 4.26 12.77 -8.48
CA LEU A 23 5.47 12.87 -9.31
C LEU A 23 6.11 11.50 -9.53
N THR A 24 6.28 10.72 -8.47
CA THR A 24 6.84 9.36 -8.58
C THR A 24 5.95 8.44 -9.42
N ALA A 25 4.63 8.50 -9.23
CA ALA A 25 3.66 7.74 -10.02
C ALA A 25 3.68 8.14 -11.50
N SER A 26 3.79 9.44 -11.81
CA SER A 26 3.86 9.94 -13.18
C SER A 26 5.10 9.43 -13.92
N ILE A 27 6.25 9.37 -13.23
CA ILE A 27 7.51 8.84 -13.78
C ILE A 27 7.43 7.32 -13.99
N LEU A 28 6.79 6.59 -13.08
CA LEU A 28 6.75 5.13 -13.12
C LEU A 28 5.68 4.58 -14.08
N SER A 29 4.58 5.31 -14.27
CA SER A 29 3.41 4.88 -15.06
C SER A 29 3.75 4.41 -16.49
N PRO A 30 4.57 5.13 -17.30
CA PRO A 30 4.92 4.67 -18.65
C PRO A 30 5.59 3.29 -18.66
N PHE A 31 6.44 3.00 -17.67
CA PHE A 31 7.11 1.70 -17.56
C PHE A 31 6.14 0.59 -17.21
N VAL A 32 5.15 0.87 -16.36
CA VAL A 32 4.12 -0.09 -15.97
C VAL A 32 3.24 -0.45 -17.18
N VAL A 33 2.83 0.54 -17.97
CA VAL A 33 2.00 0.34 -19.17
C VAL A 33 2.76 -0.42 -20.26
N LEU A 34 4.03 -0.05 -20.52
CA LEU A 34 4.86 -0.69 -21.54
C LEU A 34 5.18 -2.16 -21.22
N ASN A 35 5.19 -2.54 -19.95
CA ASN A 35 5.41 -3.92 -19.51
C ASN A 35 4.12 -4.75 -19.40
N GLU A 36 2.97 -4.23 -19.86
CA GLU A 36 1.66 -4.88 -19.73
C GLU A 36 1.25 -5.15 -18.27
N GLN A 37 1.80 -4.41 -17.31
CA GLN A 37 1.53 -4.58 -15.88
C GLN A 37 0.53 -3.54 -15.36
N SER A 38 -0.47 -3.17 -16.16
CA SER A 38 -1.35 -2.02 -15.86
C SER A 38 -2.08 -2.13 -14.51
N LEU A 39 -2.39 -3.35 -14.07
CA LEU A 39 -3.08 -3.64 -12.81
C LEU A 39 -2.16 -3.78 -11.60
N ILE A 40 -0.83 -3.62 -11.75
CA ILE A 40 0.11 -3.90 -10.66
C ILE A 40 -0.11 -2.99 -9.45
N ALA A 41 -0.49 -1.72 -9.68
CA ALA A 41 -0.78 -0.76 -8.62
C ALA A 41 -2.00 -1.19 -7.80
N ASP A 42 -3.06 -1.66 -8.47
CA ASP A 42 -4.26 -2.18 -7.81
C ASP A 42 -3.95 -3.44 -7.00
N GLY A 43 -3.25 -4.41 -7.60
CA GLY A 43 -2.88 -5.64 -6.91
C GLY A 43 -1.94 -5.42 -5.72
N LEU A 44 -0.97 -4.51 -5.83
CA LEU A 44 -0.08 -4.17 -4.72
C LEU A 44 -0.79 -3.45 -3.58
N SER A 45 -1.89 -2.72 -3.84
CA SER A 45 -2.65 -2.07 -2.77
C SER A 45 -3.25 -3.09 -1.78
N HIS A 46 -3.84 -4.17 -2.30
CA HIS A 46 -4.41 -5.26 -1.51
C HIS A 46 -3.35 -6.07 -0.74
N VAL A 47 -2.20 -6.28 -1.36
CA VAL A 47 -1.07 -6.94 -0.70
C VAL A 47 -0.46 -6.04 0.37
N SER A 48 -0.37 -4.73 0.13
CA SER A 48 0.12 -3.74 1.10
C SER A 48 -0.78 -3.63 2.32
N PHE A 49 -2.10 -3.70 2.13
CA PHE A 49 -3.04 -3.82 3.23
C PHE A 49 -2.72 -5.03 4.11
N THR A 50 -2.56 -6.20 3.48
CA THR A 50 -2.23 -7.45 4.20
C THR A 50 -0.91 -7.34 4.95
N ALA A 51 0.11 -6.76 4.31
CA ALA A 51 1.42 -6.55 4.90
C ALA A 51 1.38 -5.62 6.12
N LEU A 52 0.56 -4.56 6.07
CA LEU A 52 0.32 -3.68 7.23
C LEU A 52 -0.38 -4.42 8.37
N VAL A 53 -1.42 -5.21 8.07
CA VAL A 53 -2.13 -6.00 9.09
C VAL A 53 -1.19 -7.00 9.78
N ILE A 54 -0.33 -7.67 9.00
CA ILE A 54 0.71 -8.55 9.55
C ILE A 54 1.69 -7.74 10.41
N GLY A 55 2.12 -6.56 9.96
CA GLY A 55 3.02 -5.68 10.71
C GLY A 55 2.45 -5.29 12.07
N ILE A 56 1.18 -4.84 12.10
CA ILE A 56 0.45 -4.44 13.31
C ILE A 56 0.31 -5.63 14.28
N PHE A 57 0.17 -6.85 13.76
CA PHE A 57 0.03 -8.04 14.59
C PHE A 57 1.35 -8.44 15.29
N PHE A 58 2.50 -8.19 14.67
CA PHE A 58 3.80 -8.68 15.15
C PHE A 58 4.67 -7.62 15.85
N MET A 59 4.57 -6.34 15.49
CA MET A 59 5.49 -5.29 15.96
C MET A 59 4.77 -3.96 16.26
N ASP A 60 5.36 -3.15 17.12
CA ASP A 60 4.88 -1.79 17.44
C ASP A 60 4.95 -0.84 16.24
N ASP A 61 5.95 -1.02 15.37
CA ASP A 61 6.09 -0.25 14.12
C ASP A 61 5.80 -1.15 12.91
N PRO A 62 4.63 -0.97 12.26
CA PRO A 62 4.18 -1.85 11.19
C PRO A 62 4.98 -1.66 9.88
N PHE A 63 5.69 -0.55 9.69
CA PHE A 63 6.38 -0.26 8.43
C PHE A 63 7.60 -1.17 8.21
N TYR A 64 8.27 -1.61 9.28
CA TYR A 64 9.41 -2.52 9.20
C TYR A 64 9.06 -3.87 8.62
N ILE A 65 7.82 -4.35 8.82
CA ILE A 65 7.33 -5.61 8.24
C ILE A 65 6.62 -5.34 6.91
N ALA A 66 5.84 -4.26 6.82
CA ALA A 66 5.02 -4.01 5.64
C ALA A 66 5.88 -3.82 4.37
N ILE A 67 6.93 -3.00 4.45
CA ILE A 67 7.80 -2.70 3.31
C ILE A 67 8.45 -3.96 2.72
N PRO A 68 9.19 -4.79 3.48
CA PRO A 68 9.82 -5.98 2.92
C PRO A 68 8.81 -6.99 2.38
N VAL A 69 7.66 -7.17 3.04
CA VAL A 69 6.62 -8.08 2.56
C VAL A 69 6.05 -7.63 1.20
N VAL A 70 5.79 -6.33 1.03
CA VAL A 70 5.32 -5.77 -0.25
C VAL A 70 6.37 -5.90 -1.34
N VAL A 71 7.66 -5.66 -1.02
CA VAL A 71 8.77 -5.84 -1.96
C VAL A 71 8.88 -7.30 -2.40
N ILE A 72 8.81 -8.26 -1.45
CA ILE A 72 8.82 -9.69 -1.75
C ILE A 72 7.63 -10.06 -2.65
N ALA A 73 6.44 -9.54 -2.37
CA ALA A 73 5.27 -9.80 -3.18
C ALA A 73 5.39 -9.24 -4.61
N SER A 74 5.95 -8.04 -4.78
CA SER A 74 6.24 -7.46 -6.10
C SER A 74 7.20 -8.33 -6.91
N VAL A 75 8.27 -8.82 -6.27
CA VAL A 75 9.21 -9.76 -6.89
C VAL A 75 8.53 -11.08 -7.24
N LEU A 76 7.69 -11.61 -6.35
CA LEU A 76 6.94 -12.85 -6.57
C LEU A 76 5.97 -12.74 -7.74
N ILE A 77 5.24 -11.63 -7.86
CA ILE A 77 4.38 -11.34 -9.01
C ILE A 77 5.22 -11.36 -10.30
N LYS A 78 6.33 -10.61 -10.32
CA LYS A 78 7.19 -10.54 -11.51
C LYS A 78 7.77 -11.91 -11.88
N TRP A 79 8.17 -12.70 -10.91
CA TRP A 79 8.68 -14.06 -11.10
C TRP A 79 7.61 -15.02 -11.63
N LEU A 80 6.39 -14.93 -11.09
CA LEU A 80 5.26 -15.74 -11.52
C LEU A 80 4.91 -15.47 -13.00
N ILE A 81 4.90 -14.20 -13.40
CA ILE A 81 4.67 -13.77 -14.78
C ILE A 81 5.71 -14.39 -15.72
N GLN A 82 6.99 -14.41 -15.33
CA GLN A 82 8.08 -14.95 -16.15
C GLN A 82 7.99 -16.48 -16.32
N ILE A 83 7.57 -17.21 -15.29
CA ILE A 83 7.57 -18.69 -15.32
C ILE A 83 6.33 -19.26 -15.99
N THR A 84 5.16 -18.71 -15.69
CA THR A 84 3.89 -19.37 -16.01
C THR A 84 3.33 -19.03 -17.38
N LYS A 85 3.97 -18.09 -18.12
CA LYS A 85 3.48 -17.58 -19.43
C LYS A 85 2.01 -17.10 -19.41
N ILE A 86 1.45 -16.85 -18.23
CA ILE A 86 0.11 -16.27 -18.08
C ILE A 86 0.18 -14.75 -18.27
N HIS A 87 -0.94 -14.14 -18.64
CA HIS A 87 -1.02 -12.68 -18.73
C HIS A 87 -0.70 -12.04 -17.37
N ALA A 88 0.02 -10.93 -17.41
CA ALA A 88 0.46 -10.20 -16.21
C ALA A 88 -0.70 -9.90 -15.26
N ASP A 89 -1.82 -9.42 -15.81
CA ASP A 89 -3.04 -9.11 -15.08
C ASP A 89 -3.61 -10.30 -14.29
N SER A 90 -3.53 -11.52 -14.85
CA SER A 90 -3.99 -12.73 -14.16
C SER A 90 -3.07 -13.11 -13.00
N ALA A 91 -1.75 -13.02 -13.20
CA ALA A 91 -0.78 -13.28 -12.13
C ALA A 91 -0.96 -12.30 -10.96
N ILE A 92 -1.12 -11.00 -11.28
CA ILE A 92 -1.37 -9.95 -10.31
C ILE A 92 -2.67 -10.24 -9.54
N GLY A 93 -3.76 -10.58 -10.25
CA GLY A 93 -5.06 -10.88 -9.63
C GLY A 93 -5.01 -12.07 -8.66
N ILE A 94 -4.28 -13.13 -9.00
CA ILE A 94 -4.12 -14.31 -8.14
C ILE A 94 -3.39 -13.94 -6.85
N VAL A 95 -2.24 -13.27 -6.94
CA VAL A 95 -1.44 -12.89 -5.77
C VAL A 95 -2.19 -11.88 -4.91
N SER A 96 -2.86 -10.90 -5.54
CA SER A 96 -3.67 -9.88 -4.87
C SER A 96 -4.83 -10.51 -4.08
N SER A 97 -5.62 -11.37 -4.72
CA SER A 97 -6.78 -12.01 -4.09
C SER A 97 -6.36 -12.89 -2.91
N PHE A 98 -5.25 -13.63 -3.08
CA PHE A 98 -4.71 -14.48 -2.03
C PHE A 98 -4.19 -13.66 -0.84
N GLY A 99 -3.41 -12.60 -1.12
CA GLY A 99 -2.94 -11.67 -0.10
C GLY A 99 -4.11 -11.07 0.68
N PHE A 100 -5.06 -10.47 -0.02
CA PHE A 100 -6.23 -9.83 0.61
C PHE A 100 -7.03 -10.79 1.50
N ALA A 101 -7.27 -12.01 1.05
CA ALA A 101 -7.97 -13.02 1.83
C ALA A 101 -7.23 -13.34 3.15
N ILE A 102 -5.90 -13.44 3.10
CA ILE A 102 -5.06 -13.63 4.30
C ILE A 102 -5.19 -12.42 5.23
N GLY A 103 -5.08 -11.20 4.70
CA GLY A 103 -5.21 -9.97 5.50
C GLY A 103 -6.56 -9.87 6.22
N LEU A 104 -7.66 -10.20 5.54
CA LEU A 104 -9.00 -10.24 6.12
C LEU A 104 -9.17 -11.30 7.20
N ILE A 105 -8.49 -12.43 7.11
CA ILE A 105 -8.52 -13.44 8.17
C ILE A 105 -7.75 -12.94 9.39
N LEU A 106 -6.54 -12.39 9.19
CA LEU A 106 -5.70 -11.89 10.29
C LEU A 106 -6.34 -10.73 11.04
N ILE A 107 -7.04 -9.84 10.34
CA ILE A 107 -7.64 -8.68 11.03
C ILE A 107 -8.71 -9.08 12.04
N ARG A 108 -9.34 -10.25 11.89
CA ARG A 108 -10.27 -10.77 12.90
C ARG A 108 -9.58 -11.18 14.20
N TYR A 109 -8.28 -11.47 14.16
CA TYR A 109 -7.48 -11.85 15.32
C TYR A 109 -6.77 -10.66 15.96
N THR A 110 -6.67 -9.53 15.25
CA THR A 110 -6.13 -8.30 15.82
C THR A 110 -7.22 -7.63 16.66
N ASN A 111 -6.96 -7.41 17.95
CA ASN A 111 -7.90 -6.73 18.87
C ASN A 111 -7.91 -5.20 18.68
N SER A 112 -7.28 -4.70 17.61
CA SER A 112 -7.24 -3.27 17.32
C SER A 112 -8.57 -2.81 16.71
N SER A 113 -9.22 -1.86 17.37
CA SER A 113 -10.35 -1.07 16.85
C SER A 113 -9.93 -0.12 15.72
N MET A 114 -9.12 -0.60 14.78
CA MET A 114 -8.70 0.20 13.63
C MET A 114 -9.84 0.22 12.62
N ASP A 115 -10.18 1.42 12.16
CA ASP A 115 -11.14 1.59 11.08
C ASP A 115 -10.56 0.99 9.79
N LEU A 116 -11.09 -0.17 9.40
CA LEU A 116 -10.75 -0.85 8.15
C LEU A 116 -10.90 0.08 6.96
N GLU A 117 -11.96 0.89 6.99
CA GLU A 117 -12.25 1.88 5.98
C GLU A 117 -11.13 2.92 5.88
N SER A 118 -10.58 3.39 7.01
CA SER A 118 -9.43 4.30 7.03
C SER A 118 -8.17 3.67 6.45
N LEU A 119 -7.94 2.38 6.68
CA LEU A 119 -6.76 1.68 6.18
C LEU A 119 -6.84 1.44 4.66
N ILE A 120 -8.04 1.12 4.15
CA ILE A 120 -8.26 0.79 2.74
C ILE A 120 -8.44 2.06 1.90
N SER A 121 -9.10 3.10 2.43
CA SER A 121 -9.36 4.36 1.71
C SER A 121 -8.14 5.28 1.62
N GLY A 122 -7.14 5.08 2.48
CA GLY A 122 -5.93 5.90 2.49
C GLY A 122 -6.19 7.33 2.98
N ASN A 123 -6.14 7.53 4.29
CA ASN A 123 -6.31 8.83 4.92
C ASN A 123 -4.95 9.56 5.10
N LEU A 124 -4.86 10.82 4.67
CA LEU A 124 -3.69 11.71 4.79
C LEU A 124 -3.91 12.90 5.73
N TRP A 125 -4.97 12.89 6.52
CA TRP A 125 -5.47 14.07 7.26
C TRP A 125 -4.63 14.45 8.48
N PHE A 126 -3.82 13.53 9.03
CA PHE A 126 -3.00 13.75 10.24
C PHE A 126 -1.53 13.39 10.02
N ARG A 127 -0.82 14.19 9.21
CA ARG A 127 0.59 13.99 8.88
C ARG A 127 1.52 15.04 9.48
N THR A 128 2.66 14.57 9.98
CA THR A 128 3.72 15.37 10.61
C THR A 128 4.94 15.47 9.70
N SER A 129 5.87 16.38 10.01
CA SER A 129 7.14 16.57 9.28
C SER A 129 8.01 15.31 9.15
N SER A 130 7.79 14.28 9.98
CA SER A 130 8.47 12.99 9.90
C SER A 130 7.97 12.12 8.74
N ASP A 131 6.80 12.43 8.19
CA ASP A 131 6.09 11.56 7.24
C ASP A 131 6.30 12.00 5.77
N VAL A 132 6.88 13.19 5.55
CA VAL A 132 7.18 13.77 4.23
C VAL A 132 8.62 13.47 3.84
#